data_AF-A0A2S5CYI4-F1
#
_entry.id   AF-A0A2S5CYI4-F1
#
_cell.length_a   1.000
_cell.length_b   1.000
_cell.length_c   1.000
_cell.angle_alpha   90.00
_cell.angle_beta   90.00
_cell.angle_gamma   90.00
#
_symmetry.space_group_name_H-M   'P 1'
#
loop_
_entity.id
_entity.type
_entity.pdbx_description
1 polymer ?
#
loop_
_entity_poly.entity_id
_entity_poly.type
_entity_poly.pdbx_seq_one_letter_code
_entity_poly.pdbx_strand_id
1 'polypeptide(L)'
;MEIVIVAVVMLLLLLLIKEVIQPLHALISVMFSFLLFSFLFTTLLLPFVKQILDMLSFLPYAKAIVMSASLFYVGQWVSMLLVEHSYKVLGSIVFDAVKIVILLYWFKEFVVVLQGVSSILQRLN
;
A
#
# COMPACT_ATOMS: atom_id res chain seq x y z
N MET A 1 3.63 -15.71 -17.44
CA MET A 1 4.10 -17.01 -16.92
C MET A 1 5.44 -16.89 -16.21
N GLU A 2 6.44 -16.21 -16.79
CA GLU A 2 7.76 -16.08 -16.18
C GLU A 2 7.76 -15.47 -14.76
N ILE A 3 6.98 -14.40 -14.52
CA ILE A 3 6.90 -13.76 -13.19
C ILE A 3 6.35 -14.71 -12.11
N VAL A 4 5.36 -15.53 -12.46
CA VAL A 4 4.78 -16.53 -11.55
C VAL A 4 5.81 -17.62 -11.26
N ILE A 5 6.56 -18.06 -12.27
CA ILE A 5 7.64 -19.05 -12.12
C ILE A 5 8.74 -18.49 -11.21
N VAL A 6 9.15 -17.24 -11.41
CA VAL A 6 10.15 -16.57 -10.55
C VAL A 6 9.66 -16.49 -9.10
N ALA A 7 8.41 -16.10 -8.86
CA ALA A 7 7.83 -16.04 -7.52
C ALA A 7 7.77 -17.42 -6.84
N VAL A 8 7.42 -18.47 -7.59
CA VAL A 8 7.38 -19.85 -7.10
C VAL A 8 8.78 -20.38 -6.78
N VAL A 9 9.76 -20.18 -7.67
CA VAL A 9 11.16 -20.55 -7.44
C VAL A 9 11.71 -19.84 -6.21
N MET A 10 11.36 -18.57 -6.05
CA MET A 10 11.73 -17.77 -4.90
C MET A 10 11.13 -18.31 -3.59
N LEU A 11 9.85 -18.68 -3.58
CA LEU A 11 9.22 -19.33 -2.42
C LEU A 11 9.85 -20.69 -2.08
N LEU A 12 10.20 -21.49 -3.09
CA LEU A 12 10.85 -22.78 -2.90
C LEU A 12 12.25 -22.64 -2.28
N LEU A 13 13.05 -21.65 -2.71
CA LEU A 13 14.34 -21.33 -2.11
C LEU A 13 14.22 -20.96 -0.64
N LEU A 14 13.19 -20.19 -0.29
CA LEU A 14 12.93 -19.75 1.07
C LEU A 14 12.57 -20.93 1.98
N LEU A 15 11.74 -21.87 1.47
CA LEU A 15 11.44 -23.14 2.14
C LEU A 15 12.69 -24.01 2.35
N LEU A 16 13.60 -24.04 1.38
CA LEU A 16 14.85 -24.79 1.49
C LEU A 16 15.75 -24.24 2.61
N ILE A 17 15.82 -22.91 2.75
CA ILE A 17 16.62 -22.25 3.79
C ILE A 17 16.04 -22.51 5.19
N LYS A 18 14.71 -22.68 5.30
CA LYS A 18 14.03 -23.06 6.55
C LYS A 18 14.52 -24.37 7.13
N GLU A 19 14.78 -25.34 6.27
CA GLU A 19 15.21 -26.70 6.64
C GLU A 19 16.69 -26.74 7.06
N VAL A 20 17.53 -25.82 6.56
CA VAL A 20 19.00 -25.89 6.74
C VAL A 20 19.49 -25.05 7.94
N ILE A 21 18.95 -23.84 8.18
CA ILE A 21 19.41 -22.95 9.27
C ILE A 21 18.25 -22.11 9.84
N GLN A 22 17.63 -22.57 10.94
CA GLN A 22 16.45 -21.92 11.54
C GLN A 22 16.61 -20.43 11.92
N PRO A 23 17.68 -19.97 12.61
CA PRO A 23 17.79 -18.55 12.99
C PRO A 23 18.11 -17.65 11.79
N LEU A 24 18.84 -18.16 10.79
CA LEU A 24 19.16 -17.41 9.57
C LEU A 24 17.95 -17.33 8.62
N HIS A 25 17.12 -18.38 8.61
CA HIS A 25 15.88 -18.40 7.85
C HIS A 25 14.93 -17.27 8.25
N ALA A 26 14.82 -16.91 9.53
CA ALA A 26 13.95 -15.80 9.95
C ALA A 26 14.38 -14.47 9.31
N LEU A 27 15.69 -14.15 9.34
CA LEU A 27 16.22 -12.92 8.74
C LEU A 27 16.11 -12.93 7.21
N ILE A 28 16.51 -14.04 6.58
CA ILE A 28 16.46 -14.19 5.12
C ILE A 28 15.01 -14.16 4.64
N SER A 29 14.08 -14.80 5.36
CA SER A 29 12.65 -14.80 5.02
C SER A 29 12.06 -13.40 5.01
N VAL A 30 12.42 -12.55 5.99
CA VAL A 30 12.00 -11.15 6.02
C VAL A 30 12.59 -10.37 4.85
N MET A 31 13.92 -10.45 4.65
CA MET A 31 14.59 -9.75 3.55
C MET A 31 14.02 -10.14 2.19
N PHE A 32 13.77 -11.44 2.01
CA PHE A 32 13.30 -12.01 0.77
C PHE A 32 11.81 -11.75 0.53
N SER A 33 10.99 -11.75 1.58
CA SER A 33 9.60 -11.27 1.48
C SER A 33 9.54 -9.82 1.07
N PHE A 34 10.42 -8.96 1.60
CA PHE A 34 10.53 -7.56 1.17
C PHE A 34 10.99 -7.43 -0.28
N LEU A 35 11.97 -8.24 -0.72
CA LEU A 35 12.46 -8.26 -2.09
C LEU A 35 11.39 -8.70 -3.08
N LEU A 36 10.69 -9.80 -2.76
CA LEU A 36 9.62 -10.36 -3.57
C LEU A 36 8.41 -9.42 -3.60
N PHE A 37 8.05 -8.83 -2.46
CA PHE A 37 7.02 -7.79 -2.41
C PHE A 37 7.42 -6.58 -3.26
N SER A 38 8.65 -6.08 -3.15
CA SER A 38 9.13 -4.94 -3.94
C SER A 38 9.11 -5.24 -5.45
N PHE A 39 9.52 -6.44 -5.84
CA PHE A 39 9.48 -6.90 -7.23
C PHE A 39 8.05 -6.97 -7.76
N LEU A 40 7.15 -7.68 -7.07
CA LEU A 40 5.74 -7.76 -7.44
C LEU A 40 5.07 -6.39 -7.44
N PHE A 41 5.41 -5.54 -6.46
CA PHE A 41 4.86 -4.20 -6.36
C PHE A 41 5.26 -3.36 -7.56
N THR A 42 6.53 -3.37 -7.94
CA THR A 42 7.06 -2.52 -9.03
C THR A 42 6.64 -3.04 -10.41
N THR A 43 6.61 -4.36 -10.59
CA THR A 43 6.37 -4.99 -11.90
C THR A 43 4.89 -5.24 -12.20
N LEU A 44 4.06 -5.48 -11.19
CA LEU A 44 2.63 -5.77 -11.37
C LEU A 44 1.75 -4.64 -10.82
N LEU A 45 1.89 -4.28 -9.55
CA LEU A 45 0.96 -3.33 -8.91
C LEU A 45 1.13 -1.91 -9.43
N LEU A 46 2.36 -1.42 -9.57
CA LEU A 46 2.65 -0.06 -10.01
C LEU A 46 2.13 0.26 -11.43
N PRO A 47 2.38 -0.56 -12.48
CA PRO A 47 1.82 -0.29 -13.80
C PRO A 47 0.29 -0.42 -13.83
N PHE A 48 -0.29 -1.32 -13.04
CA PHE A 48 -1.74 -1.46 -12.94
C PHE A 48 -2.38 -0.22 -12.28
N VAL A 49 -1.78 0.30 -11.22
CA VAL A 49 -2.19 1.57 -10.59
C VAL A 49 -2.06 2.72 -11.59
N LYS A 50 -0.97 2.79 -12.37
CA LYS A 50 -0.82 3.82 -13.42
C LYS A 50 -1.90 3.72 -14.49
N GLN A 51 -2.23 2.53 -14.99
CA GLN A 51 -3.32 2.34 -15.95
C GLN A 51 -4.67 2.79 -15.40
N ILE A 52 -4.97 2.46 -14.13
CA ILE A 52 -6.20 2.91 -13.47
C ILE A 52 -6.22 4.44 -13.35
N LEU A 53 -5.09 5.06 -12.98
CA LEU A 53 -4.97 6.51 -12.89
C LEU A 53 -5.15 7.20 -14.24
N ASP A 54 -4.57 6.66 -15.30
CA ASP A 54 -4.72 7.19 -16.66
C ASP A 54 -6.15 7.04 -17.16
N MET A 55 -6.81 5.90 -16.88
CA MET A 55 -8.23 5.70 -17.17
C MET A 55 -9.12 6.67 -16.40
N LEU A 56 -8.80 6.96 -15.14
CA LEU A 56 -9.56 7.87 -14.29
C LEU A 56 -9.08 9.33 -14.40
N SER A 57 -8.24 9.66 -15.38
CA SER A 57 -7.65 10.99 -15.54
C SER A 57 -8.70 12.10 -15.76
N PHE A 58 -9.90 11.73 -16.23
CA PHE A 58 -11.05 12.62 -16.36
C PHE A 58 -11.72 12.97 -15.02
N LEU A 59 -11.50 12.18 -13.96
CA LEU A 59 -12.17 12.36 -12.68
C LEU A 59 -11.28 13.20 -11.75
N PRO A 60 -11.76 14.36 -11.26
CA PRO A 60 -11.02 15.14 -10.29
C PRO A 60 -10.77 14.28 -9.04
N TYR A 61 -9.57 14.39 -8.46
CA TYR A 61 -9.14 13.61 -7.30
C TYR A 61 -9.04 12.09 -7.51
N ALA A 62 -9.12 11.57 -8.75
CA ALA A 62 -8.89 10.14 -9.04
C ALA A 62 -7.60 9.61 -8.38
N LYS A 63 -6.53 10.38 -8.49
CA LYS A 63 -5.24 10.04 -7.87
C LYS A 63 -5.31 9.96 -6.36
N ALA A 64 -6.00 10.91 -5.74
CA ALA A 64 -6.22 10.93 -4.30
C ALA A 64 -7.00 9.69 -3.84
N ILE A 65 -8.05 9.31 -4.58
CA ILE A 65 -8.88 8.14 -4.29
C ILE A 65 -8.08 6.85 -4.42
N VAL A 66 -7.40 6.64 -5.54
CA VAL A 66 -6.63 5.41 -5.81
C VAL A 66 -5.50 5.24 -4.80
N MET A 67 -4.79 6.32 -4.47
CA MET A 67 -3.73 6.28 -3.46
C MET A 67 -4.28 6.00 -2.06
N SER A 68 -5.40 6.62 -1.68
CA SER A 68 -6.04 6.39 -0.38
C SER A 68 -6.51 4.94 -0.24
N ALA A 69 -7.15 4.40 -1.28
CA ALA A 69 -7.60 3.01 -1.31
C ALA A 69 -6.41 2.04 -1.22
N SER A 70 -5.34 2.31 -1.97
CA SER A 70 -4.12 1.49 -1.94
C SER A 70 -3.50 1.49 -0.54
N LEU A 71 -3.36 2.66 0.08
CA LEU A 71 -2.81 2.81 1.43
C LEU A 71 -3.67 2.07 2.46
N PHE A 72 -4.99 2.15 2.33
CA PHE A 72 -5.92 1.46 3.22
C PHE A 72 -5.76 -0.06 3.16
N TYR A 73 -5.74 -0.65 1.97
CA TYR A 73 -5.60 -2.10 1.81
C TYR A 73 -4.23 -2.61 2.27
N VAL A 74 -3.15 -1.88 1.96
CA VAL A 74 -1.80 -2.22 2.45
C VAL A 74 -1.76 -2.14 3.98
N GLY A 75 -2.31 -1.07 4.57
CA GLY A 75 -2.39 -0.91 6.02
C GLY A 75 -3.19 -2.02 6.70
N GLN A 76 -4.32 -2.43 6.09
CA GLN A 76 -5.13 -3.53 6.58
C GLN A 76 -4.38 -4.86 6.53
N TRP A 77 -3.66 -5.13 5.44
CA TRP A 77 -2.86 -6.34 5.28
C TRP A 77 -1.73 -6.42 6.32
N VAL A 78 -0.98 -5.33 6.51
CA VAL A 78 0.08 -5.24 7.53
C VAL A 78 -0.50 -5.42 8.93
N SER A 79 -1.67 -4.84 9.20
CA SER A 79 -2.37 -5.02 10.48
C SER A 79 -2.75 -6.47 10.74
N MET A 80 -3.30 -7.18 9.74
CA MET A 80 -3.63 -8.60 9.86
C MET A 80 -2.38 -9.44 10.13
N LEU A 81 -1.29 -9.21 9.41
CA LEU A 81 -0.01 -9.89 9.65
C LEU A 81 0.48 -9.71 11.10
N LEU A 82 0.43 -8.48 11.62
CA LEU A 82 0.81 -8.21 13.01
C LEU A 82 -0.09 -8.94 14.01
N VAL A 83 -1.40 -8.97 13.77
CA VAL A 83 -2.36 -9.67 14.62
C VAL A 83 -2.10 -11.19 14.60
N GLU A 84 -1.85 -11.77 13.44
CA GLU A 84 -1.51 -13.19 13.28
C GLU A 84 -0.22 -13.58 14.03
N HIS A 85 0.74 -12.66 14.10
CA HIS A 85 1.98 -12.83 14.86
C HIS A 85 1.88 -12.40 16.34
N SER A 86 0.67 -12.40 16.92
CA SER A 86 0.41 -12.05 18.33
C SER A 86 0.66 -10.59 18.73
N TYR A 87 0.90 -9.69 17.77
CA TYR A 87 1.07 -8.25 17.99
C TYR A 87 -0.23 -7.47 17.82
N LYS A 88 -1.31 -7.94 18.47
CA LYS A 88 -2.67 -7.40 18.26
C LYS A 88 -2.79 -5.89 18.46
N VAL A 89 -2.19 -5.36 19.53
CA VAL A 89 -2.25 -3.92 19.85
C VAL A 89 -1.51 -3.09 18.80
N LEU A 90 -0.32 -3.52 18.39
CA LEU A 90 0.45 -2.86 17.33
C LEU A 90 -0.28 -2.90 15.98
N GLY A 91 -0.89 -4.04 15.64
CA GLY A 91 -1.70 -4.17 14.44
C GLY A 91 -2.84 -3.14 14.39
N SER A 92 -3.56 -2.95 15.51
CA SER A 92 -4.61 -1.92 15.60
C SER A 92 -4.04 -0.51 15.46
N ILE A 93 -2.94 -0.19 16.17
CA ILE A 93 -2.31 1.14 16.12
C ILE A 93 -1.86 1.48 14.68
N VAL A 94 -1.25 0.53 13.97
CA VAL A 94 -0.80 0.74 12.59
C VAL A 94 -1.99 1.04 11.68
N PHE A 95 -3.08 0.30 11.81
CA PHE A 95 -4.25 0.52 10.97
C PHE A 95 -4.94 1.85 11.28
N ASP A 96 -5.03 2.23 12.55
CA ASP A 96 -5.58 3.52 12.95
C ASP A 96 -4.69 4.69 12.48
N ALA A 97 -3.36 4.53 12.54
CA ALA A 97 -2.43 5.50 11.98
C ALA A 97 -2.64 5.68 10.47
N VAL A 98 -2.84 4.60 9.71
CA VAL A 98 -3.14 4.67 8.27
C VAL A 98 -4.44 5.43 8.01
N LYS A 99 -5.51 5.19 8.80
CA LYS A 99 -6.77 5.93 8.68
C LYS A 99 -6.57 7.43 8.95
N ILE A 100 -5.80 7.79 9.98
CA ILE A 100 -5.50 9.19 10.31
C ILE A 100 -4.75 9.86 9.17
N VAL A 101 -3.75 9.19 8.59
CA VAL A 101 -3.00 9.71 7.43
C VAL A 101 -3.93 9.96 6.23
N ILE A 102 -4.85 9.04 5.94
CA ILE A 102 -5.85 9.20 4.88
C ILE A 102 -6.76 10.40 5.18
N LEU A 103 -7.26 10.53 6.41
CA LEU A 103 -8.11 11.65 6.80
C LEU A 103 -7.41 13.00 6.67
N LEU A 104 -6.16 13.11 7.13
CA LEU A 104 -5.37 14.34 7.02
C LEU A 104 -5.11 14.71 5.56
N TYR A 105 -4.85 13.71 4.72
CA TYR A 105 -4.67 13.91 3.29
C TYR A 105 -5.94 14.50 2.64
N TRP A 106 -7.11 13.91 2.90
CA TRP A 106 -8.38 14.41 2.38
C TRP A 106 -8.78 15.76 2.96
N PHE A 107 -8.46 16.03 4.23
CA PHE A 107 -8.69 17.34 4.83
C PHE A 107 -7.94 18.44 4.09
N LYS A 108 -6.68 18.19 3.70
CA LYS A 108 -5.89 19.13 2.91
C LYS A 108 -6.52 19.40 1.54
N GLU A 109 -6.96 18.35 0.83
CA GLU A 109 -7.63 18.50 -0.47
C GLU A 109 -8.95 19.27 -0.33
N PHE A 110 -9.71 19.03 0.75
CA PHE A 110 -10.95 19.74 1.04
C PHE A 110 -10.75 21.23 1.29
N VAL A 111 -9.69 21.62 2.00
CA VAL A 111 -9.35 23.04 2.21
C VAL A 111 -9.09 23.76 0.87
N VAL A 112 -8.41 23.09 -0.07
CA VAL A 112 -8.17 23.65 -1.41
C VAL A 112 -9.49 23.89 -2.15
N VAL A 113 -10.43 22.94 -2.08
CA VAL A 113 -11.77 23.10 -2.67
C VAL A 113 -12.51 24.28 -2.05
N LEU A 114 -12.52 24.39 -0.72
CA LEU A 114 -13.18 25.50 -0.03
C LEU A 114 -12.62 26.86 -0.42
N GLN A 115 -11.30 26.98 -0.55
CA GLN A 115 -10.65 28.21 -1.04
C GLN A 115 -11.08 28.53 -2.47
N GLY A 116 -11.16 27.52 -3.34
CA GLY A 116 -11.65 27.66 -4.70
C GLY A 116 -13.09 28.21 -4.74
N VAL A 117 -14.00 27.59 -3.99
CA VAL A 117 -15.41 28.03 -3.89
C VAL A 117 -15.51 29.45 -3.32
N SER A 118 -14.76 29.75 -2.26
CA SER A 118 -14.75 31.09 -1.65
C SER A 118 -14.30 32.17 -2.64
N SER A 119 -13.26 31.89 -3.45
CA SER A 119 -12.77 32.82 -4.46
C SER A 119 -13.77 33.09 -5.58
N ILE A 120 -14.56 32.08 -5.96
CA ILE A 120 -15.63 32.21 -6.96
C ILE A 120 -16.75 33.10 -6.40
N LEU A 121 -17.17 32.84 -5.16
CA LEU A 121 -18.21 33.65 -4.49
C LEU A 121 -17.80 35.12 -4.34
N GLN A 122 -16.53 35.39 -4.04
CA GLN A 122 -15.99 36.75 -3.96
C GLN A 122 -15.94 37.49 -5.31
N ARG A 123 -15.87 36.77 -6.44
CA ARG A 123 -15.88 37.36 -7.79
C ARG A 123 -17.29 37.63 -8.32
N LEU A 124 -18.30 36.98 -7.73
CA LEU A 124 -19.71 37.09 -8.11
C LEU A 124 -20.45 38.22 -7.36
N ASN A 125 -19.81 38.80 -6.34
CA ASN A 125 -20.33 39.87 -5.49
C ASN A 125 -19.53 41.15 -5.73
#